data_AF-A0A6A6E6Z8-F1
#
_entry.id   AF-A0A6A6E6Z8-F1
#
_cell.length_a   1.000
_cell.length_b   1.000
_cell.length_c   1.000
_cell.angle_alpha   90.00
_cell.angle_beta   90.00
_cell.angle_gamma   90.00
#
_symmetry.space_group_name_H-M   'P 1'
#
loop_
_entity.id
_entity.type
_entity.pdbx_description
1 polymer ?
#
loop_
_entity_poly.entity_id
_entity_poly.type
_entity_poly.pdbx_seq_one_letter_code
_entity_poly.pdbx_strand_id
1 'polypeptide(L)'
;MLSAKPAEEAPPRPSIPRPPAPSFFPFHIVPGLSNFRDVGGWPIASPDSPDQIIGHVRKGILYRGSDTNNIKPEGEVKLRELGIKTDFDLRSKQQIEKAGGYKEVEGSKRVWTPVFKEEQYTEEEARRRYELYAGEGTDGIVTAFIEILISGAHPFASILRHLLSTIPPPNPSSPYPSTPQPALFMHCTTGNNRTGIFISLLLLLLNVPHASICEEYALSEQGLAPTRHINVGRLLKKGAFKEYGEEEGRRKCERMVGAREESMWALIEEVKRRWGGPEGYFLGDVGLSEEEIGKLRGVFAVREESRLFTPSSPTLNLAWTNRNQYVNISLSRFDWYGGGDIFQAFVTKFYTKDEVQYKLPSNLGQGVYAFFISTVDKDPAETPFFAYVTDDQISGNSSTNPAPSAPASSKGGLSQADKVGIGLGVPFGILLLGFIGLAVWFARKWKGEGPNERKHDLRQETIMSRPDVAELAGAERRATELEAIT
;
A
#
# COMPACT_ATOMS: atom_id res chain seq x y z
N MET A 1 -26.74 -57.23 10.61
CA MET A 1 -26.60 -55.84 10.13
C MET A 1 -26.94 -54.92 11.28
N LEU A 2 -25.94 -54.34 11.93
CA LEU A 2 -26.14 -53.36 13.01
C LEU A 2 -26.31 -51.98 12.36
N SER A 3 -27.47 -51.36 12.59
CA SER A 3 -27.82 -50.03 12.08
C SER A 3 -27.03 -48.97 12.85
N ALA A 4 -26.12 -48.27 12.17
CA ALA A 4 -25.38 -47.16 12.76
C ALA A 4 -26.29 -45.93 12.83
N LYS A 5 -26.39 -45.31 14.02
CA LYS A 5 -27.09 -44.03 14.22
C LYS A 5 -26.44 -42.93 13.37
N PRO A 6 -27.21 -41.95 12.86
CA PRO A 6 -26.66 -40.78 12.19
C PRO A 6 -25.77 -39.99 13.16
N ALA A 7 -24.62 -39.53 12.69
CA ALA A 7 -23.75 -38.64 13.46
C ALA A 7 -24.49 -37.34 13.74
N GLU A 8 -24.54 -36.96 15.02
CA GLU A 8 -25.08 -35.68 15.49
C GLU A 8 -24.22 -34.55 14.89
N GLU A 9 -24.83 -33.64 14.13
CA GLU A 9 -24.14 -32.49 13.54
C GLU A 9 -23.52 -31.65 14.65
N ALA A 10 -22.18 -31.55 14.63
CA ALA A 10 -21.46 -30.70 15.57
C ALA A 10 -21.95 -29.24 15.45
N PRO A 11 -22.14 -28.52 16.57
CA PRO A 11 -22.63 -27.16 16.55
C PRO A 11 -21.72 -26.25 15.70
N PRO A 12 -22.28 -25.27 14.98
CA PRO A 12 -21.50 -24.36 14.15
C PRO A 12 -20.49 -23.63 15.03
N ARG A 13 -19.19 -23.76 14.69
CA ARG A 13 -18.14 -23.01 15.39
C ARG A 13 -18.46 -21.52 15.30
N PRO A 14 -18.28 -20.74 16.39
CA PRO A 14 -18.48 -19.30 16.34
C PRO A 14 -17.60 -18.71 15.23
N SER A 15 -18.21 -17.93 14.33
CA SER A 15 -17.51 -17.30 13.23
C SER A 15 -16.54 -16.27 13.79
N ILE A 16 -15.25 -16.59 13.77
CA ILE A 16 -14.19 -15.62 14.07
C ILE A 16 -14.40 -14.41 13.13
N PRO A 17 -14.50 -13.17 13.66
CA PRO A 17 -14.66 -11.99 12.83
C PRO A 17 -13.56 -11.94 11.76
N ARG A 18 -13.96 -11.72 10.50
CA ARG A 18 -12.99 -11.62 9.39
C ARG A 18 -12.12 -10.37 9.60
N PRO A 19 -10.79 -10.48 9.49
CA PRO A 19 -9.92 -9.32 9.51
C PRO A 19 -10.35 -8.31 8.43
N PRO A 20 -10.40 -7.00 8.73
CA PRO A 20 -10.70 -5.99 7.73
C PRO A 20 -9.58 -5.89 6.69
N ALA A 21 -9.90 -5.39 5.50
CA ALA A 21 -8.87 -5.07 4.52
C ALA A 21 -8.05 -3.86 4.99
N PRO A 22 -6.71 -3.87 4.82
CA PRO A 22 -5.89 -2.73 5.18
C PRO A 22 -6.25 -1.49 4.35
N SER A 23 -6.37 -0.35 5.02
CA SER A 23 -6.81 0.94 4.45
C SER A 23 -5.71 2.01 4.40
N PHE A 24 -4.48 1.66 4.79
CA PHE A 24 -3.32 2.54 4.81
C PHE A 24 -2.45 2.34 3.56
N PHE A 25 -1.67 3.36 3.17
CA PHE A 25 -0.73 3.24 2.06
C PHE A 25 0.31 2.12 2.33
N PRO A 26 0.61 1.23 1.38
CA PRO A 26 0.29 1.31 -0.05
C PRO A 26 -1.04 0.67 -0.49
N PHE A 27 -1.85 0.17 0.44
CA PHE A 27 -3.11 -0.49 0.10
C PHE A 27 -4.19 0.47 -0.37
N HIS A 28 -4.97 0.00 -1.33
CA HIS A 28 -6.21 0.64 -1.73
C HIS A 28 -7.35 -0.36 -1.56
N ILE A 29 -8.45 0.09 -0.96
CA ILE A 29 -9.66 -0.72 -0.87
C ILE A 29 -10.30 -0.78 -2.25
N VAL A 30 -10.17 -1.92 -2.93
CA VAL A 30 -10.82 -2.21 -4.20
C VAL A 30 -11.80 -3.36 -3.98
N PRO A 31 -13.11 -3.10 -3.84
CA PRO A 31 -14.11 -4.13 -3.59
C PRO A 31 -14.02 -5.33 -4.55
N GLY A 32 -13.81 -6.51 -3.97
CA GLY A 32 -13.67 -7.76 -4.72
C GLY A 32 -12.24 -8.14 -5.13
N LEU A 33 -11.25 -7.25 -4.90
CA LEU A 33 -9.84 -7.58 -4.97
C LEU A 33 -9.24 -7.61 -3.56
N SER A 34 -8.45 -8.64 -3.28
CA SER A 34 -7.61 -8.73 -2.08
C SER A 34 -6.18 -8.39 -2.43
N ASN A 35 -5.38 -8.05 -1.41
CA ASN A 35 -3.95 -7.81 -1.57
C ASN A 35 -3.61 -6.67 -2.56
N PHE A 36 -4.58 -5.80 -2.88
CA PHE A 36 -4.43 -4.75 -3.88
C PHE A 36 -3.68 -3.53 -3.31
N ARG A 37 -2.54 -3.18 -3.92
CA ARG A 37 -1.70 -2.05 -3.49
C ARG A 37 -0.86 -1.45 -4.61
N ASP A 38 -0.47 -0.19 -4.41
CA ASP A 38 0.57 0.48 -5.20
C ASP A 38 1.95 -0.16 -4.92
N VAL A 39 2.81 -0.22 -5.93
CA VAL A 39 4.20 -0.69 -5.79
C VAL A 39 5.14 0.48 -5.45
N GLY A 40 4.71 1.72 -5.63
CA GLY A 40 5.51 2.90 -5.35
C GLY A 40 5.72 3.21 -3.86
N GLY A 41 6.52 4.24 -3.61
CA GLY A 41 6.77 4.80 -2.28
C GLY A 41 7.97 4.23 -1.54
N TRP A 42 8.56 3.13 -2.02
CA TRP A 42 9.75 2.54 -1.40
C TRP A 42 11.00 3.38 -1.63
N PRO A 43 11.93 3.47 -0.65
CA PRO A 43 13.13 4.27 -0.77
C PRO A 43 14.10 3.65 -1.78
N ILE A 44 14.74 4.50 -2.59
CA ILE A 44 15.80 4.12 -3.52
C ILE A 44 17.13 4.59 -2.93
N ALA A 45 18.04 3.66 -2.69
CA ALA A 45 19.38 3.95 -2.20
C ALA A 45 20.34 4.35 -3.33
N SER A 46 21.43 5.03 -2.98
CA SER A 46 22.56 5.25 -3.88
C SER A 46 23.25 3.92 -4.19
N PRO A 47 23.60 3.64 -5.46
CA PRO A 47 24.40 2.45 -5.81
C PRO A 47 25.72 2.37 -5.05
N ASP A 48 26.33 3.53 -4.75
CA ASP A 48 27.64 3.61 -4.09
C ASP A 48 27.53 3.61 -2.55
N SER A 49 26.33 3.77 -2.00
CA SER A 49 26.10 3.94 -0.57
C SER A 49 24.69 3.48 -0.19
N PRO A 50 24.51 2.21 0.21
CA PRO A 50 23.21 1.62 0.55
C PRO A 50 22.44 2.37 1.66
N ASP A 51 23.15 3.05 2.56
CA ASP A 51 22.56 3.86 3.63
C ASP A 51 22.08 5.25 3.18
N GLN A 52 22.47 5.68 1.97
CA GLN A 52 22.10 6.97 1.41
C GLN A 52 20.88 6.82 0.51
N ILE A 53 19.73 7.30 0.97
CA ILE A 53 18.51 7.38 0.14
C ILE A 53 18.60 8.59 -0.79
N ILE A 54 18.37 8.38 -2.09
CA ILE A 54 18.47 9.40 -3.15
C ILE A 54 17.11 9.70 -3.82
N GLY A 55 16.07 9.02 -3.38
CA GLY A 55 14.73 9.16 -3.93
C GLY A 55 13.85 7.98 -3.52
N HIS A 56 12.79 7.78 -4.29
CA HIS A 56 11.82 6.73 -4.04
C HIS A 56 11.17 6.24 -5.33
N VAL A 57 10.56 5.07 -5.23
CA VAL A 57 9.79 4.47 -6.33
C VAL A 57 8.54 5.31 -6.58
N ARG A 58 8.32 5.67 -7.84
CA ARG A 58 7.20 6.48 -8.29
C ARG A 58 5.88 5.77 -7.99
N LYS A 59 4.95 6.52 -7.39
CA LYS A 59 3.61 6.06 -7.04
C LYS A 59 2.67 6.15 -8.23
N GLY A 60 1.63 5.33 -8.23
CA GLY A 60 0.48 5.44 -9.12
C GLY A 60 0.73 4.98 -10.54
N ILE A 61 1.77 4.20 -10.81
CA ILE A 61 2.11 3.70 -12.16
C ILE A 61 2.06 2.17 -12.29
N LEU A 62 2.23 1.45 -11.18
CA LEU A 62 2.19 -0.01 -11.14
C LEU A 62 1.53 -0.47 -9.84
N TYR A 63 0.51 -1.30 -9.97
CA TYR A 63 -0.25 -1.88 -8.87
C TYR A 63 -0.21 -3.40 -8.94
N ARG A 64 -0.37 -4.05 -7.79
CA ARG A 64 -0.42 -5.52 -7.66
C ARG A 64 -1.61 -5.96 -6.82
N GLY A 65 -2.10 -7.19 -7.03
CA GLY A 65 -3.23 -7.74 -6.26
C GLY A 65 -3.69 -9.13 -6.68
N SER A 66 -4.82 -9.59 -6.13
CA SER A 66 -5.48 -10.84 -6.53
C SER A 66 -6.16 -10.75 -7.90
N ASP A 67 -6.61 -11.88 -8.44
CA ASP A 67 -7.38 -11.88 -9.69
C ASP A 67 -8.70 -11.11 -9.63
N THR A 68 -9.15 -10.70 -10.82
CA THR A 68 -10.37 -9.90 -11.04
C THR A 68 -11.66 -10.69 -11.03
N ASN A 69 -11.63 -12.03 -10.82
CA ASN A 69 -12.82 -12.87 -10.95
C ASN A 69 -13.97 -12.44 -10.05
N ASN A 70 -13.67 -11.84 -8.90
CA ASN A 70 -14.65 -11.43 -7.91
C ASN A 70 -14.81 -9.90 -7.80
N ILE A 71 -14.22 -9.12 -8.71
CA ILE A 71 -14.28 -7.66 -8.68
C ILE A 71 -15.72 -7.16 -8.76
N LYS A 72 -16.07 -6.26 -7.83
CA LYS A 72 -17.40 -5.65 -7.75
C LYS A 72 -17.46 -4.37 -8.60
N PRO A 73 -18.65 -3.89 -8.98
CA PRO A 73 -18.79 -2.66 -9.76
C PRO A 73 -18.04 -1.46 -9.15
N GLU A 74 -18.08 -1.32 -7.82
CA GLU A 74 -17.37 -0.25 -7.10
C GLU A 74 -15.84 -0.42 -7.19
N GLY A 75 -15.36 -1.67 -7.28
CA GLY A 75 -13.96 -1.97 -7.53
C GLY A 75 -13.52 -1.55 -8.94
N GLU A 76 -14.36 -1.74 -9.95
CA GLU A 76 -14.09 -1.30 -11.32
C GLU A 76 -13.98 0.23 -11.41
N VAL A 77 -14.89 0.94 -10.74
CA VAL A 77 -14.79 2.40 -10.56
C VAL A 77 -13.47 2.77 -9.89
N LYS A 78 -13.07 2.04 -8.83
CA LYS A 78 -11.82 2.35 -8.13
C LYS A 78 -10.58 2.14 -9.01
N LEU A 79 -10.52 1.08 -9.81
CA LEU A 79 -9.43 0.87 -10.75
C LEU A 79 -9.35 2.01 -11.79
N ARG A 80 -10.50 2.52 -12.23
CA ARG A 80 -10.56 3.66 -13.15
C ARG A 80 -10.05 4.95 -12.53
N GLU A 81 -10.44 5.25 -11.28
CA GLU A 81 -9.94 6.40 -10.51
C GLU A 81 -8.43 6.36 -10.31
N LEU A 82 -7.87 5.17 -10.12
CA LEU A 82 -6.43 4.94 -9.97
C LEU A 82 -5.66 5.03 -11.31
N GLY A 83 -6.36 5.24 -12.42
CA GLY A 83 -5.75 5.36 -13.73
C GLY A 83 -5.34 4.02 -14.38
N ILE A 84 -5.83 2.89 -13.88
CA ILE A 84 -5.50 1.57 -14.44
C ILE A 84 -6.00 1.47 -15.88
N LYS A 85 -5.08 1.30 -16.83
CA LYS A 85 -5.36 1.16 -18.27
C LYS A 85 -5.06 -0.22 -18.82
N THR A 86 -4.16 -0.95 -18.17
CA THR A 86 -3.77 -2.28 -18.60
C THR A 86 -3.68 -3.20 -17.40
N ASP A 87 -4.26 -4.38 -17.56
CA ASP A 87 -4.28 -5.45 -16.57
C ASP A 87 -3.51 -6.66 -17.10
N PHE A 88 -2.44 -7.07 -16.42
CA PHE A 88 -1.61 -8.22 -16.76
C PHE A 88 -1.97 -9.44 -15.91
N ASP A 89 -2.58 -10.44 -16.54
CA ASP A 89 -2.97 -11.69 -15.90
C ASP A 89 -1.88 -12.77 -16.08
N LEU A 90 -1.14 -13.02 -15.00
CA LEU A 90 -0.04 -14.00 -14.96
C LEU A 90 -0.52 -15.45 -14.73
N ARG A 91 -1.83 -15.69 -14.68
CA ARG A 91 -2.40 -17.03 -14.47
C ARG A 91 -2.29 -17.88 -15.74
N SER A 92 -2.04 -19.17 -15.55
CA SER A 92 -2.19 -20.13 -16.65
C SER A 92 -3.67 -20.29 -17.01
N LYS A 93 -3.94 -20.78 -18.22
CA LYS A 93 -5.29 -21.07 -18.69
C LYS A 93 -6.06 -21.97 -17.73
N GLN A 94 -5.45 -23.06 -17.26
CA GLN A 94 -6.08 -23.99 -16.31
C GLN A 94 -6.46 -23.32 -14.99
N GLN A 95 -5.65 -22.37 -14.50
CA GLN A 95 -5.98 -21.64 -13.27
C GLN A 95 -7.16 -20.70 -13.47
N ILE A 96 -7.25 -20.07 -14.64
CA ILE A 96 -8.37 -19.21 -15.03
C ILE A 96 -9.65 -20.06 -15.11
N GLU A 97 -9.63 -21.16 -15.85
CA GLU A 97 -10.78 -22.08 -16.00
C GLU A 97 -11.23 -22.66 -14.65
N LYS A 98 -10.29 -23.18 -13.83
CA LYS A 98 -10.58 -23.72 -12.50
C LYS A 98 -11.08 -22.66 -11.51
N ALA A 99 -10.87 -21.38 -11.78
CA ALA A 99 -11.38 -20.26 -10.98
C ALA A 99 -12.70 -19.69 -11.52
N GLY A 100 -13.28 -20.30 -12.57
CA GLY A 100 -14.53 -19.87 -13.19
C GLY A 100 -14.38 -18.78 -14.25
N GLY A 101 -13.17 -18.61 -14.81
CA GLY A 101 -12.88 -17.64 -15.86
C GLY A 101 -12.13 -16.40 -15.35
N TYR A 102 -12.39 -15.28 -15.99
CA TYR A 102 -11.92 -13.95 -15.60
C TYR A 102 -13.04 -12.94 -15.90
N LYS A 103 -12.98 -11.75 -15.27
CA LYS A 103 -13.90 -10.65 -15.56
C LYS A 103 -13.14 -9.54 -16.28
N GLU A 104 -13.67 -9.12 -17.43
CA GLU A 104 -13.19 -7.91 -18.11
C GLU A 104 -13.56 -6.68 -17.26
N VAL A 105 -12.62 -5.76 -17.08
CA VAL A 105 -12.80 -4.55 -16.28
C VAL A 105 -13.00 -3.36 -17.21
N GLU A 106 -14.14 -2.71 -17.10
CA GLU A 106 -14.46 -1.57 -17.96
C GLU A 106 -13.44 -0.42 -17.83
N GLY A 107 -12.78 -0.07 -18.93
CA GLY A 107 -11.78 1.00 -19.01
C GLY A 107 -10.34 0.53 -18.81
N SER A 108 -10.12 -0.76 -18.56
CA SER A 108 -8.81 -1.42 -18.57
C SER A 108 -8.78 -2.51 -19.64
N LYS A 109 -7.64 -2.68 -20.31
CA LYS A 109 -7.41 -3.79 -21.25
C LYS A 109 -6.71 -4.93 -20.52
N ARG A 110 -7.34 -6.10 -20.48
CA ARG A 110 -6.67 -7.32 -20.03
C ARG A 110 -5.67 -7.82 -21.08
N VAL A 111 -4.45 -8.11 -20.64
CA VAL A 111 -3.39 -8.75 -21.42
C VAL A 111 -3.00 -10.03 -20.70
N TRP A 112 -3.34 -11.17 -21.31
CA TRP A 112 -2.98 -12.47 -20.76
C TRP A 112 -1.48 -12.72 -20.99
N THR A 113 -0.72 -12.92 -19.92
CA THR A 113 0.74 -13.06 -19.98
C THR A 113 1.20 -14.16 -19.01
N PRO A 114 0.86 -15.43 -19.30
CA PRO A 114 1.05 -16.53 -18.35
C PRO A 114 2.54 -16.76 -18.08
N VAL A 115 2.91 -16.86 -16.79
CA VAL A 115 4.29 -17.22 -16.39
C VAL A 115 4.60 -18.68 -16.70
N PHE A 116 3.65 -19.58 -16.50
CA PHE A 116 3.80 -21.01 -16.82
C PHE A 116 2.93 -21.35 -18.02
N LYS A 117 3.53 -21.99 -19.03
CA LYS A 117 2.83 -22.40 -20.27
C LYS A 117 1.93 -23.62 -20.02
N GLU A 118 1.02 -23.87 -20.95
CA GLU A 118 0.05 -24.97 -20.87
C GLU A 118 0.72 -26.35 -20.78
N GLU A 119 1.85 -26.55 -21.48
CA GLU A 119 2.57 -27.84 -21.47
C GLU A 119 3.34 -28.11 -20.16
N GLN A 120 3.42 -27.13 -19.25
CA GLN A 120 4.16 -27.20 -17.98
C GLN A 120 3.22 -27.30 -16.76
N TYR A 121 1.95 -27.63 -17.00
CA TYR A 121 0.95 -27.73 -15.96
C TYR A 121 0.30 -29.11 -15.96
N THR A 122 1.08 -30.10 -15.54
CA THR A 122 0.54 -31.38 -15.07
C THR A 122 0.09 -31.28 -13.61
N GLU A 123 -0.83 -32.15 -13.18
CA GLU A 123 -1.23 -32.21 -11.76
C GLU A 123 -0.06 -32.58 -10.86
N GLU A 124 0.87 -33.40 -11.36
CA GLU A 124 2.10 -33.79 -10.67
C GLU A 124 3.03 -32.60 -10.44
N GLU A 125 3.28 -31.77 -11.46
CA GLU A 125 4.09 -30.55 -11.32
C GLU A 125 3.43 -29.51 -10.42
N ALA A 126 2.09 -29.42 -10.44
CA ALA A 126 1.36 -28.55 -9.52
C ALA A 126 1.53 -29.03 -8.07
N ARG A 127 1.39 -30.34 -7.82
CA ARG A 127 1.61 -30.95 -6.50
C ARG A 127 3.06 -30.78 -6.03
N ARG A 128 4.04 -30.99 -6.91
CA ARG A 128 5.46 -30.74 -6.63
C ARG A 128 5.68 -29.29 -6.18
N ARG A 129 5.13 -28.32 -6.91
CA ARG A 129 5.25 -26.90 -6.55
C ARG A 129 4.55 -26.59 -5.23
N TYR A 130 3.42 -27.24 -4.92
CA TYR A 130 2.75 -27.05 -3.63
C TYR A 130 3.67 -27.48 -2.47
N GLU A 131 4.36 -28.61 -2.60
CA GLU A 131 5.33 -29.07 -1.60
C GLU A 131 6.48 -28.07 -1.42
N LEU A 132 6.98 -27.50 -2.53
CA LEU A 132 8.01 -26.47 -2.48
C LEU A 132 7.54 -25.22 -1.70
N TYR A 133 6.32 -24.73 -1.94
CA TYR A 133 5.76 -23.59 -1.21
C TYR A 133 5.52 -23.89 0.29
N ALA A 134 5.16 -25.13 0.62
CA ALA A 134 4.79 -25.54 1.97
C ALA A 134 5.93 -26.12 2.80
N GLY A 135 7.15 -26.25 2.26
CA GLY A 135 8.29 -26.82 2.99
C GLY A 135 8.75 -25.93 4.15
N GLU A 136 9.21 -26.52 5.26
CA GLU A 136 9.55 -25.85 6.54
C GLU A 136 10.70 -24.83 6.48
N GLY A 137 11.61 -24.96 5.51
CA GLY A 137 12.70 -24.02 5.27
C GLY A 137 12.41 -22.98 4.17
N THR A 138 13.48 -22.36 3.68
CA THR A 138 13.45 -21.42 2.54
C THR A 138 13.81 -22.10 1.22
N ASP A 139 14.52 -23.22 1.23
CA ASP A 139 15.07 -23.84 0.01
C ASP A 139 13.99 -24.21 -1.01
N GLY A 140 12.90 -24.82 -0.53
CA GLY A 140 11.78 -25.22 -1.39
C GLY A 140 11.11 -24.01 -2.04
N ILE A 141 10.76 -23.00 -1.25
CA ILE A 141 10.06 -21.82 -1.74
C ILE A 141 10.96 -20.97 -2.66
N VAL A 142 12.25 -20.87 -2.36
CA VAL A 142 13.24 -20.22 -3.24
C VAL A 142 13.36 -20.97 -4.57
N THR A 143 13.40 -22.30 -4.55
CA THR A 143 13.38 -23.11 -5.77
C THR A 143 12.15 -22.77 -6.63
N ALA A 144 10.95 -22.69 -6.02
CA ALA A 144 9.74 -22.31 -6.74
C ALA A 144 9.78 -20.86 -7.27
N PHE A 145 10.40 -19.92 -6.54
CA PHE A 145 10.58 -18.54 -6.99
C PHE A 145 11.56 -18.43 -8.16
N ILE A 146 12.64 -19.20 -8.15
CA ILE A 146 13.57 -19.28 -9.27
C ILE A 146 12.90 -19.87 -10.51
N GLU A 147 12.05 -20.89 -10.36
CA GLU A 147 11.22 -21.40 -11.48
C GLU A 147 10.30 -20.31 -12.04
N ILE A 148 9.67 -19.49 -11.18
CA ILE A 148 8.87 -18.34 -11.62
C ILE A 148 9.70 -17.35 -12.44
N LEU A 149 10.92 -17.02 -11.99
CA LEU A 149 11.78 -16.07 -12.70
C LEU A 149 12.20 -16.60 -14.07
N ILE A 150 12.66 -17.85 -14.14
CA ILE A 150 13.06 -18.47 -15.41
C ILE A 150 11.89 -18.53 -16.39
N SER A 151 10.74 -19.07 -15.96
CA SER A 151 9.57 -19.21 -16.84
C SER A 151 8.95 -17.85 -17.17
N GLY A 152 9.04 -16.88 -16.26
CA GLY A 152 8.46 -15.56 -16.37
C GLY A 152 9.29 -14.57 -17.19
N ALA A 153 10.52 -14.89 -17.56
CA ALA A 153 11.43 -13.95 -18.21
C ALA A 153 10.83 -13.24 -19.43
N HIS A 154 10.28 -13.99 -20.40
CA HIS A 154 9.64 -13.41 -21.58
C HIS A 154 8.33 -12.64 -21.26
N PRO A 155 7.39 -13.19 -20.46
CA PRO A 155 6.27 -12.42 -19.90
C PRO A 155 6.67 -11.07 -19.28
N PHE A 156 7.70 -11.06 -18.44
CA PHE A 156 8.17 -9.87 -17.74
C PHE A 156 8.79 -8.86 -18.71
N ALA A 157 9.51 -9.31 -19.74
CA ALA A 157 10.02 -8.43 -20.79
C ALA A 157 8.87 -7.69 -21.51
N SER A 158 7.80 -8.42 -21.86
CA SER A 158 6.61 -7.85 -22.50
C SER A 158 5.96 -6.77 -21.63
N ILE A 159 5.81 -7.06 -20.33
CA ILE A 159 5.21 -6.13 -19.36
C ILE A 159 6.06 -4.86 -19.21
N LEU A 160 7.38 -5.02 -19.03
CA LEU A 160 8.29 -3.90 -18.84
C LEU A 160 8.38 -3.02 -20.09
N ARG A 161 8.38 -3.62 -21.30
CA ARG A 161 8.33 -2.87 -22.56
C ARG A 161 7.00 -2.15 -22.77
N HIS A 162 5.88 -2.76 -22.40
CA HIS A 162 4.59 -2.09 -22.40
C HIS A 162 4.55 -0.92 -21.41
N LEU A 163 5.15 -1.08 -20.24
CA LEU A 163 5.30 0.00 -19.27
C LEU A 163 6.10 1.16 -19.87
N LEU A 164 7.26 0.88 -20.47
CA LEU A 164 8.10 1.90 -21.11
C LEU A 164 7.41 2.62 -22.27
N SER A 165 6.49 1.95 -22.98
CA SER A 165 5.77 2.54 -24.11
C SER A 165 4.52 3.34 -23.71
N THR A 166 3.99 3.11 -22.50
CA THR A 166 2.72 3.72 -22.06
C THR A 166 2.86 4.69 -20.89
N ILE A 167 3.91 4.59 -20.09
CA ILE A 167 4.15 5.45 -18.94
C ILE A 167 5.31 6.41 -19.25
N PRO A 168 5.06 7.72 -19.38
CA PRO A 168 6.12 8.69 -19.59
C PRO A 168 7.00 8.83 -18.33
N PRO A 169 8.27 9.25 -18.46
CA PRO A 169 9.10 9.59 -17.31
C PRO A 169 8.43 10.67 -16.44
N PRO A 170 8.73 10.72 -15.13
CA PRO A 170 8.15 11.72 -14.24
C PRO A 170 8.55 13.13 -14.70
N ASN A 171 7.61 14.07 -14.65
CA ASN A 171 7.91 15.47 -14.86
C ASN A 171 8.69 16.00 -13.64
N PRO A 172 9.92 16.51 -13.78
CA PRO A 172 10.71 17.01 -12.65
C PRO A 172 10.01 18.10 -11.84
N SER A 173 9.23 18.95 -12.50
CA SER A 173 8.49 20.06 -11.86
C SER A 173 7.19 19.62 -11.19
N SER A 174 6.69 18.43 -11.53
CA SER A 174 5.46 17.86 -10.97
C SER A 174 5.48 16.33 -11.11
N PRO A 175 6.26 15.64 -10.26
CA PRO A 175 6.37 14.18 -10.32
C PRO A 175 5.06 13.48 -9.96
N TYR A 176 4.16 14.21 -9.28
CA TYR A 176 2.81 13.79 -8.90
C TYR A 176 1.78 14.76 -9.49
N PRO A 177 1.36 14.54 -10.73
CA PRO A 177 0.35 15.38 -11.36
C PRO A 177 -0.99 15.21 -10.64
N SER A 178 -1.81 16.27 -10.70
CA SER A 178 -3.17 16.28 -10.12
C SER A 178 -4.14 15.35 -10.83
N THR A 179 -3.81 14.89 -12.04
CA THR A 179 -4.59 13.92 -12.81
C THR A 179 -3.96 12.53 -12.74
N PRO A 180 -4.77 11.46 -12.57
CA PRO A 180 -4.29 10.08 -12.57
C PRO A 180 -3.52 9.79 -13.86
N GLN A 181 -2.31 9.26 -13.70
CA GLN A 181 -1.49 8.82 -14.82
C GLN A 181 -1.97 7.45 -15.32
N PRO A 182 -1.73 7.10 -16.60
CA PRO A 182 -1.87 5.72 -17.05
C PRO A 182 -1.07 4.77 -16.15
N ALA A 183 -1.74 3.76 -15.63
CA ALA A 183 -1.16 2.81 -14.71
C ALA A 183 -1.43 1.37 -15.13
N LEU A 184 -0.55 0.48 -14.68
CA LEU A 184 -0.62 -0.96 -14.92
C LEU A 184 -1.08 -1.65 -13.65
N PHE A 185 -1.95 -2.64 -13.79
CA PHE A 185 -2.25 -3.60 -12.76
C PHE A 185 -1.65 -4.95 -13.16
N MET A 186 -0.96 -5.60 -12.22
CA MET A 186 -0.43 -6.94 -12.41
C MET A 186 -1.00 -7.87 -11.36
N HIS A 187 -1.51 -9.03 -11.77
CA HIS A 187 -2.02 -10.00 -10.84
C HIS A 187 -1.68 -11.44 -11.20
N CYS A 188 -1.85 -12.29 -10.20
CA CYS A 188 -1.96 -13.73 -10.41
C CYS A 188 -3.23 -14.20 -9.71
N THR A 189 -3.20 -15.28 -8.93
CA THR A 189 -4.39 -15.71 -8.16
C THR A 189 -4.58 -14.84 -6.92
N THR A 190 -3.56 -14.77 -6.08
CA THR A 190 -3.55 -14.03 -4.80
C THR A 190 -2.64 -12.81 -4.81
N GLY A 191 -1.82 -12.65 -5.85
CA GLY A 191 -0.94 -11.49 -6.00
C GLY A 191 0.33 -11.51 -5.16
N ASN A 192 0.66 -12.60 -4.45
CA ASN A 192 1.87 -12.70 -3.61
C ASN A 192 3.03 -13.41 -4.30
N ASN A 193 2.82 -14.53 -5.01
CA ASN A 193 3.93 -15.31 -5.58
C ASN A 193 4.44 -14.76 -6.92
N ARG A 194 3.85 -15.15 -8.06
CA ARG A 194 4.33 -14.69 -9.41
C ARG A 194 4.48 -13.18 -9.51
N THR A 195 3.46 -12.45 -9.06
CA THR A 195 3.48 -10.99 -9.03
C THR A 195 4.53 -10.48 -8.05
N GLY A 196 4.61 -11.04 -6.83
CA GLY A 196 5.56 -10.54 -5.84
C GLY A 196 6.99 -10.76 -6.20
N ILE A 197 7.33 -11.92 -6.76
CA ILE A 197 8.70 -12.20 -7.18
C ILE A 197 9.14 -11.24 -8.29
N PHE A 198 8.25 -10.96 -9.26
CA PHE A 198 8.52 -9.93 -10.26
C PHE A 198 8.76 -8.55 -9.62
N ILE A 199 7.87 -8.12 -8.72
CA ILE A 199 7.98 -6.82 -8.05
C ILE A 199 9.25 -6.73 -7.20
N SER A 200 9.58 -7.76 -6.42
CA SER A 200 10.80 -7.78 -5.60
C SER A 200 12.06 -7.65 -6.46
N LEU A 201 12.13 -8.32 -7.60
CA LEU A 201 13.26 -8.20 -8.54
C LEU A 201 13.32 -6.82 -9.19
N LEU A 202 12.16 -6.25 -9.55
CA LEU A 202 12.09 -4.87 -10.06
C LEU A 202 12.58 -3.86 -9.01
N LEU A 203 12.14 -3.98 -7.75
CA LEU A 203 12.60 -3.11 -6.66
C LEU A 203 14.11 -3.27 -6.41
N LEU A 204 14.64 -4.50 -6.52
CA LEU A 204 16.07 -4.75 -6.42
C LEU A 204 16.85 -4.05 -7.56
N LEU A 205 16.35 -4.09 -8.80
CA LEU A 205 16.92 -3.37 -9.95
C LEU A 205 16.93 -1.84 -9.77
N LEU A 206 15.94 -1.33 -9.03
CA LEU A 206 15.82 0.08 -8.67
C LEU A 206 16.67 0.46 -7.45
N ASN A 207 17.47 -0.46 -6.92
CA ASN A 207 18.33 -0.25 -5.76
C ASN A 207 17.55 0.10 -4.48
N VAL A 208 16.37 -0.50 -4.31
CA VAL A 208 15.62 -0.42 -3.05
C VAL A 208 16.33 -1.29 -1.99
N PRO A 209 16.50 -0.81 -0.73
CA PRO A 209 17.12 -1.60 0.33
C PRO A 209 16.45 -2.97 0.54
N HIS A 210 17.25 -4.01 0.78
CA HIS A 210 16.75 -5.39 0.91
C HIS A 210 15.66 -5.54 1.99
N ALA A 211 15.81 -4.85 3.13
CA ALA A 211 14.82 -4.87 4.20
C ALA A 211 13.44 -4.36 3.72
N SER A 212 13.42 -3.27 2.96
CA SER A 212 12.20 -2.72 2.36
C SER A 212 11.58 -3.66 1.32
N ILE A 213 12.39 -4.39 0.55
CA ILE A 213 11.89 -5.40 -0.40
C ILE A 213 11.24 -6.58 0.34
N CYS A 214 11.86 -7.04 1.42
CA CYS A 214 11.33 -8.15 2.23
C CYS A 214 10.01 -7.76 2.88
N GLU A 215 9.92 -6.55 3.42
CA GLU A 215 8.69 -6.01 4.00
C GLU A 215 7.60 -5.83 2.94
N GLU A 216 7.90 -5.27 1.76
CA GLU A 216 6.90 -5.11 0.68
C GLU A 216 6.25 -6.45 0.33
N TYR A 217 7.05 -7.49 0.25
CA TYR A 217 6.55 -8.84 0.00
C TYR A 217 5.67 -9.32 1.17
N ALA A 218 6.13 -9.13 2.42
CA ALA A 218 5.43 -9.55 3.62
C ALA A 218 4.11 -8.80 3.87
N LEU A 219 3.92 -7.60 3.31
CA LEU A 219 2.62 -6.92 3.30
C LEU A 219 1.50 -7.81 2.73
N SER A 220 1.83 -8.82 1.91
CA SER A 220 0.84 -9.79 1.47
C SER A 220 0.19 -10.62 2.57
N GLU A 221 0.81 -10.79 3.74
CA GLU A 221 0.14 -11.38 4.91
C GLU A 221 -1.09 -10.54 5.32
N GLN A 222 -0.91 -9.22 5.44
CA GLN A 222 -1.99 -8.30 5.78
C GLN A 222 -3.01 -8.17 4.64
N GLY A 223 -2.52 -8.06 3.40
CA GLY A 223 -3.37 -7.93 2.21
C GLY A 223 -4.25 -9.15 1.94
N LEU A 224 -3.81 -10.34 2.35
CA LEU A 224 -4.56 -11.59 2.21
C LEU A 224 -5.32 -12.00 3.47
N ALA A 225 -5.09 -11.38 4.62
CA ALA A 225 -5.77 -11.73 5.87
C ALA A 225 -7.32 -11.82 5.73
N PRO A 226 -8.01 -10.90 5.02
CA PRO A 226 -9.46 -10.99 4.84
C PRO A 226 -9.94 -12.22 4.05
N THR A 227 -9.09 -12.76 3.15
CA THR A 227 -9.42 -13.87 2.25
C THR A 227 -8.62 -15.15 2.53
N ARG A 228 -7.74 -15.16 3.53
CA ARG A 228 -6.84 -16.29 3.85
C ARG A 228 -7.60 -17.59 4.05
N HIS A 229 -8.66 -17.56 4.86
CA HIS A 229 -9.51 -18.72 5.13
C HIS A 229 -10.18 -19.27 3.85
N ILE A 230 -10.55 -18.40 2.91
CA ILE A 230 -11.13 -18.79 1.61
C ILE A 230 -10.07 -19.49 0.76
N ASN A 231 -8.86 -18.93 0.71
CA ASN A 231 -7.75 -19.49 -0.08
C ASN A 231 -7.30 -20.85 0.47
N VAL A 232 -7.15 -20.98 1.79
CA VAL A 232 -6.83 -22.24 2.47
C VAL A 232 -7.95 -23.26 2.26
N GLY A 233 -9.22 -22.86 2.46
CA GLY A 233 -10.36 -23.75 2.24
C GLY A 233 -10.46 -24.27 0.80
N ARG A 234 -10.11 -23.42 -0.18
CA ARG A 234 -10.04 -23.82 -1.60
C ARG A 234 -8.96 -24.86 -1.87
N LEU A 235 -7.78 -24.74 -1.24
CA LEU A 235 -6.70 -25.71 -1.37
C LEU A 235 -7.09 -27.06 -0.74
N LEU A 236 -7.65 -27.03 0.47
CA LEU A 236 -8.13 -28.22 1.16
C LEU A 236 -9.23 -28.95 0.37
N LYS A 237 -10.22 -28.21 -0.17
CA LYS A 237 -11.28 -28.78 -1.01
C LYS A 237 -10.75 -29.46 -2.28
N LYS A 238 -9.60 -29.00 -2.79
CA LYS A 238 -8.90 -29.61 -3.94
C LYS A 238 -8.06 -30.83 -3.55
N GLY A 239 -8.01 -31.21 -2.28
CA GLY A 239 -7.20 -32.32 -1.80
C GLY A 239 -5.71 -32.01 -1.66
N ALA A 240 -5.32 -30.73 -1.59
CA ALA A 240 -3.92 -30.38 -1.34
C ALA A 240 -3.46 -30.94 0.00
N PHE A 241 -2.32 -31.66 -0.01
CA PHE A 241 -1.69 -32.25 1.18
C PHE A 241 -2.55 -33.25 1.96
N LYS A 242 -3.53 -33.89 1.30
CA LYS A 242 -4.43 -34.86 1.93
C LYS A 242 -3.67 -36.04 2.56
N GLU A 243 -2.52 -36.40 2.00
CA GLU A 243 -1.65 -37.48 2.46
C GLU A 243 -1.02 -37.22 3.85
N TYR A 244 -0.96 -35.97 4.31
CA TYR A 244 -0.41 -35.60 5.61
C TYR A 244 -1.47 -35.56 6.75
N GLY A 245 -2.74 -35.84 6.44
CA GLY A 245 -3.85 -35.71 7.38
C GLY A 245 -4.39 -34.28 7.50
N GLU A 246 -5.49 -34.11 8.23
CA GLU A 246 -6.25 -32.84 8.25
C GLU A 246 -5.47 -31.66 8.84
N GLU A 247 -4.81 -31.87 9.98
CA GLU A 247 -4.12 -30.81 10.73
C GLU A 247 -2.86 -30.33 9.99
N GLU A 248 -1.96 -31.24 9.64
CA GLU A 248 -0.73 -30.91 8.93
C GLU A 248 -1.02 -30.45 7.49
N GLY A 249 -2.02 -31.04 6.82
CA GLY A 249 -2.47 -30.57 5.51
C GLY A 249 -2.99 -29.13 5.52
N ARG A 250 -3.72 -28.74 6.57
CA ARG A 250 -4.14 -27.34 6.79
C ARG A 250 -2.94 -26.43 7.03
N ARG A 251 -2.00 -26.80 7.91
CA ARG A 251 -0.79 -26.02 8.19
C ARG A 251 0.02 -25.78 6.91
N LYS A 252 0.19 -26.80 6.07
CA LYS A 252 0.86 -26.69 4.77
C LYS A 252 0.11 -25.75 3.81
N CYS A 253 -1.22 -25.81 3.77
CA CYS A 253 -2.02 -24.86 2.99
C CYS A 253 -1.87 -23.43 3.49
N GLU A 254 -1.86 -23.21 4.81
CA GLU A 254 -1.65 -21.89 5.40
C GLU A 254 -0.27 -21.33 5.05
N ARG A 255 0.77 -22.16 5.15
CA ARG A 255 2.12 -21.79 4.76
C ARG A 255 2.24 -21.46 3.28
N MET A 256 1.58 -22.23 2.41
CA MET A 256 1.55 -21.99 0.98
C MET A 256 0.89 -20.65 0.59
N VAL A 257 -0.12 -20.21 1.36
CA VAL A 257 -0.81 -18.93 1.14
C VAL A 257 -0.01 -17.74 1.68
N GLY A 258 0.94 -17.98 2.59
CA GLY A 258 1.72 -16.95 3.25
C GLY A 258 2.72 -16.20 2.35
N ALA A 259 3.28 -15.13 2.90
CA ALA A 259 4.31 -14.28 2.32
C ALA A 259 5.33 -13.93 3.42
N ARG A 260 6.37 -14.76 3.52
CA ARG A 260 7.33 -14.74 4.63
C ARG A 260 8.59 -13.96 4.27
N GLU A 261 9.05 -13.07 5.14
CA GLU A 261 10.22 -12.21 4.91
C GLU A 261 11.50 -13.02 4.67
N GLU A 262 11.70 -14.10 5.45
CA GLU A 262 12.89 -14.94 5.33
C GLU A 262 13.01 -15.59 3.95
N SER A 263 11.89 -15.78 3.26
CA SER A 263 11.88 -16.30 1.88
C SER A 263 12.38 -15.27 0.87
N MET A 264 12.18 -13.97 1.12
CA MET A 264 12.73 -12.90 0.27
C MET A 264 14.21 -12.69 0.51
N TRP A 265 14.66 -12.71 1.77
CA TRP A 265 16.08 -12.67 2.08
C TRP A 265 16.84 -13.78 1.36
N ALA A 266 16.34 -15.01 1.45
CA ALA A 266 16.96 -16.15 0.77
C ALA A 266 16.90 -16.03 -0.77
N LEU A 267 15.81 -15.48 -1.32
CA LEU A 267 15.70 -15.23 -2.76
C LEU A 267 16.73 -14.18 -3.24
N ILE A 268 16.93 -13.09 -2.50
CA ILE A 268 17.88 -12.03 -2.88
C ILE A 268 19.31 -12.61 -2.95
N GLU A 269 19.70 -13.43 -1.98
CA GLU A 269 21.00 -14.12 -2.00
C GLU A 269 21.11 -15.10 -3.18
N GLU A 270 20.06 -15.85 -3.47
CA GLU A 270 20.05 -16.77 -4.61
C GLU A 270 20.11 -16.02 -5.95
N VAL A 271 19.45 -14.87 -6.06
CA VAL A 271 19.52 -14.01 -7.25
C VAL A 271 20.96 -13.52 -7.47
N LYS A 272 21.61 -13.05 -6.40
CA LYS A 272 23.01 -12.63 -6.43
C LYS A 272 23.93 -13.79 -6.84
N ARG A 273 23.72 -14.99 -6.29
CA ARG A 273 24.50 -16.19 -6.61
C ARG A 273 24.34 -16.62 -8.07
N ARG A 274 23.11 -16.58 -8.59
CA ARG A 274 22.75 -17.16 -9.88
C ARG A 274 22.97 -16.22 -11.06
N TRP A 275 22.70 -14.92 -10.88
CA TRP A 275 22.79 -13.92 -11.94
C TRP A 275 23.77 -12.78 -11.62
N GLY A 276 24.44 -12.79 -10.47
CA GLY A 276 25.31 -11.68 -10.05
C GLY A 276 24.55 -10.44 -9.56
N GLY A 277 23.21 -10.52 -9.45
CA GLY A 277 22.33 -9.40 -9.11
C GLY A 277 21.10 -9.35 -10.01
N PRO A 278 20.16 -8.41 -9.78
CA PRO A 278 18.98 -8.27 -10.61
C PRO A 278 19.34 -7.87 -12.06
N GLU A 279 20.38 -7.07 -12.28
CA GLU A 279 20.81 -6.65 -13.62
C GLU A 279 21.17 -7.84 -14.50
N GLY A 280 21.89 -8.84 -13.97
CA GLY A 280 22.24 -10.03 -14.75
C GLY A 280 21.03 -10.86 -15.14
N TYR A 281 19.98 -10.89 -14.30
CA TYR A 281 18.72 -11.53 -14.65
C TYR A 281 17.96 -10.74 -15.73
N PHE A 282 17.86 -9.42 -15.60
CA PHE A 282 17.14 -8.59 -16.56
C PHE A 282 17.85 -8.47 -17.91
N LEU A 283 19.18 -8.44 -17.94
CA LEU A 283 19.97 -8.45 -19.18
C LEU A 283 20.00 -9.84 -19.82
N GLY A 284 20.26 -10.88 -19.03
CA GLY A 284 20.47 -12.24 -19.53
C GLY A 284 19.18 -12.97 -19.87
N ASP A 285 18.36 -13.26 -18.85
CA ASP A 285 17.19 -14.12 -19.02
C ASP A 285 16.00 -13.34 -19.61
N VAL A 286 15.73 -12.14 -19.09
CA VAL A 286 14.61 -11.29 -19.56
C VAL A 286 14.93 -10.66 -20.92
N GLY A 287 16.22 -10.46 -21.23
CA GLY A 287 16.67 -9.92 -22.52
C GLY A 287 16.34 -8.45 -22.71
N LEU A 288 16.42 -7.65 -21.65
CA LEU A 288 16.39 -6.18 -21.75
C LEU A 288 17.76 -5.65 -22.15
N SER A 289 17.81 -4.52 -22.84
CA SER A 289 19.06 -3.78 -23.04
C SER A 289 19.41 -2.91 -21.83
N GLU A 290 20.69 -2.52 -21.73
CA GLU A 290 21.12 -1.52 -20.73
C GLU A 290 20.35 -0.19 -20.86
N GLU A 291 20.01 0.20 -22.10
CA GLU A 291 19.18 1.38 -22.38
C GLU A 291 17.75 1.22 -21.83
N GLU A 292 17.14 0.05 -22.01
CA GLU A 292 15.82 -0.26 -21.46
C GLU A 292 15.85 -0.23 -19.93
N ILE A 293 16.89 -0.79 -19.30
CA ILE A 293 17.09 -0.73 -17.84
C ILE A 293 17.26 0.73 -17.36
N GLY A 294 18.06 1.54 -18.07
CA GLY A 294 18.22 2.95 -17.77
C GLY A 294 16.90 3.73 -17.85
N LYS A 295 16.09 3.47 -18.89
CA LYS A 295 14.74 4.04 -19.04
C LYS A 295 13.80 3.59 -17.93
N LEU A 296 13.83 2.31 -17.54
CA LEU A 296 13.02 1.81 -16.42
C LEU A 296 13.35 2.55 -15.13
N ARG A 297 14.64 2.69 -14.80
CA ARG A 297 15.08 3.49 -13.65
C ARG A 297 14.57 4.93 -13.74
N GLY A 298 14.62 5.55 -14.92
CA GLY A 298 14.10 6.90 -15.13
C GLY A 298 12.58 7.03 -14.94
N VAL A 299 11.80 6.04 -15.37
CA VAL A 299 10.33 6.04 -15.21
C VAL A 299 9.91 5.80 -13.76
N PHE A 300 10.61 4.89 -13.08
CA PHE A 300 10.29 4.48 -11.71
C PHE A 300 10.94 5.33 -10.62
N ALA A 301 12.04 6.04 -10.86
CA ALA A 301 12.70 6.82 -9.81
C ALA A 301 12.21 8.27 -9.81
N VAL A 302 11.69 8.72 -8.67
CA VAL A 302 11.58 10.13 -8.35
C VAL A 302 12.77 10.48 -7.46
N ARG A 303 13.71 11.27 -7.97
CA ARG A 303 14.86 11.73 -7.20
C ARG A 303 14.41 12.81 -6.24
N GLU A 304 14.86 12.72 -4.99
CA GLU A 304 14.87 13.87 -4.12
C GLU A 304 16.08 14.70 -4.54
N GLU A 305 15.87 15.94 -5.00
CA GLU A 305 17.00 16.84 -5.22
C GLU A 305 17.76 16.94 -3.90
N SER A 306 19.03 16.51 -3.91
CA SER A 306 20.01 16.90 -2.92
C SER A 306 20.25 18.41 -3.08
N ARG A 307 19.29 19.22 -2.66
CA ARG A 307 19.60 20.58 -2.27
C ARG A 307 20.60 20.42 -1.15
N LEU A 308 21.86 20.75 -1.43
CA LEU A 308 22.85 21.12 -0.42
C LEU A 308 22.21 22.27 0.37
N PHE A 309 21.40 21.90 1.36
CA PHE A 309 20.59 22.83 2.11
C PHE A 309 21.47 23.39 3.22
N THR A 310 21.84 24.65 3.06
CA THR A 310 22.25 25.48 4.18
C THR A 310 21.18 25.42 5.28
N PRO A 311 21.56 25.32 6.56
CA PRO A 311 20.64 25.07 7.67
C PRO A 311 19.77 26.31 7.92
N SER A 312 18.59 26.34 7.33
CA SER A 312 17.57 27.36 7.59
C SER A 312 16.18 26.79 7.87
N SER A 313 15.98 25.47 7.80
CA SER A 313 14.66 24.87 8.05
C SER A 313 14.49 24.43 9.51
N PRO A 314 13.28 24.55 10.09
CA PRO A 314 13.03 24.07 11.43
C PRO A 314 13.13 22.54 11.45
N THR A 315 13.91 22.03 12.40
CA THR A 315 14.17 20.60 12.56
C THR A 315 13.51 20.14 13.85
N LEU A 316 12.72 19.07 13.78
CA LEU A 316 12.09 18.45 14.94
C LEU A 316 12.97 17.30 15.42
N ASN A 317 13.45 17.38 16.66
CA ASN A 317 14.18 16.27 17.27
C ASN A 317 13.16 15.27 17.82
N LEU A 318 13.16 14.06 17.28
CA LEU A 318 12.32 12.96 17.73
C LEU A 318 13.20 11.94 18.45
N ALA A 319 12.91 11.70 19.73
CA ALA A 319 13.54 10.65 20.51
C ALA A 319 12.53 9.56 20.85
N TRP A 320 12.92 8.29 20.69
CA TRP A 320 12.14 7.13 21.07
C TRP A 320 13.05 6.00 21.56
N THR A 321 12.48 5.01 22.24
CA THR A 321 13.25 4.00 22.98
C THR A 321 13.48 2.67 22.25
N ASN A 322 12.81 2.44 21.11
CA ASN A 322 12.93 1.20 20.32
C ASN A 322 13.65 1.43 18.98
N ARG A 323 14.79 0.77 18.77
CA ARG A 323 15.51 0.80 17.48
C ARG A 323 14.80 -0.05 16.42
N ASN A 324 15.10 0.21 15.15
CA ASN A 324 14.67 -0.60 14.00
C ASN A 324 13.15 -0.65 13.81
N GLN A 325 12.50 0.52 13.84
CA GLN A 325 11.06 0.61 13.66
C GLN A 325 10.70 1.65 12.60
N TYR A 326 9.59 1.38 11.90
CA TYR A 326 8.94 2.39 11.09
C TYR A 326 8.20 3.37 11.96
N VAL A 327 8.48 4.65 11.75
CA VAL A 327 7.78 5.76 12.37
C VAL A 327 6.97 6.45 11.28
N ASN A 328 5.67 6.54 11.52
CA ASN A 328 4.71 7.31 10.74
C ASN A 328 4.59 8.68 11.37
N ILE A 329 4.91 9.72 10.60
CA ILE A 329 4.68 11.11 10.99
C ILE A 329 3.60 11.66 10.07
N SER A 330 2.47 12.01 10.65
CA SER A 330 1.38 12.70 9.98
C SER A 330 1.29 14.14 10.48
N LEU A 331 1.19 15.07 9.53
CA LEU A 331 1.01 16.48 9.82
C LEU A 331 -0.42 16.91 9.49
N SER A 332 -0.99 17.81 10.28
CA SER A 332 -2.27 18.46 9.95
C SER A 332 -2.22 19.95 10.28
N ARG A 333 -2.47 20.80 9.29
CA ARG A 333 -2.52 22.26 9.45
C ARG A 333 -3.90 22.72 9.94
N PHE A 334 -3.92 23.69 10.86
CA PHE A 334 -5.14 24.37 11.32
C PHE A 334 -5.09 25.84 10.90
N ASP A 335 -5.93 26.22 9.94
CA ASP A 335 -6.11 27.61 9.55
C ASP A 335 -7.19 28.29 10.41
N TRP A 336 -6.87 29.50 10.87
CA TRP A 336 -7.60 30.21 11.92
C TRP A 336 -8.99 30.73 11.53
N TYR A 337 -9.33 30.73 10.24
CA TYR A 337 -10.54 31.40 9.71
C TYR A 337 -11.58 30.44 9.13
N GLY A 338 -11.80 29.27 9.75
CA GLY A 338 -12.98 28.44 9.50
C GLY A 338 -13.04 27.71 8.14
N GLY A 339 -12.11 27.97 7.22
CA GLY A 339 -11.83 27.15 6.05
C GLY A 339 -10.53 26.39 6.26
N GLY A 340 -10.58 25.20 6.84
CA GLY A 340 -9.38 24.39 7.06
C GLY A 340 -9.14 23.46 5.88
N ASP A 341 -8.11 23.73 5.08
CA ASP A 341 -7.54 22.71 4.21
C ASP A 341 -6.78 21.71 5.08
N ILE A 342 -7.22 20.45 5.06
CA ILE A 342 -6.50 19.36 5.74
C ILE A 342 -5.25 19.07 4.91
N PHE A 343 -4.15 19.74 5.23
CA PHE A 343 -2.84 19.38 4.69
C PHE A 343 -2.37 18.11 5.41
N GLN A 344 -2.62 16.95 4.82
CA GLN A 344 -2.15 15.66 5.34
C GLN A 344 -0.86 15.26 4.63
N ALA A 345 0.27 15.59 5.24
CA ALA A 345 1.57 15.05 4.81
C ALA A 345 1.87 13.81 5.64
N PHE A 346 2.02 12.66 4.97
CA PHE A 346 2.42 11.41 5.59
C PHE A 346 3.87 11.10 5.21
N VAL A 347 4.72 10.95 6.22
CA VAL A 347 6.06 10.41 6.04
C VAL A 347 6.20 9.16 6.89
N THR A 348 6.30 8.02 6.21
CA THR A 348 6.70 6.75 6.82
C THR A 348 8.17 6.57 6.55
N LYS A 349 8.98 6.49 7.61
CA LYS A 349 10.43 6.29 7.47
C LYS A 349 10.91 5.28 8.49
N PHE A 350 11.77 4.36 8.04
CA PHE A 350 12.44 3.42 8.91
C PHE A 350 13.62 4.12 9.59
N TYR A 351 13.75 3.90 10.90
CA TYR A 351 14.81 4.51 11.64
C TYR A 351 15.51 3.49 12.54
N THR A 352 16.85 3.47 12.44
CA THR A 352 17.74 2.53 13.14
C THR A 352 18.31 3.09 14.45
N LYS A 353 18.06 4.38 14.73
CA LYS A 353 18.59 5.13 15.88
C LYS A 353 17.48 5.48 16.87
N ASP A 354 17.85 5.72 18.12
CA ASP A 354 16.94 6.13 19.20
C ASP A 354 16.53 7.61 19.10
N GLU A 355 17.27 8.40 18.33
CA GLU A 355 17.02 9.81 18.14
C GLU A 355 17.21 10.16 16.67
N VAL A 356 16.21 10.82 16.08
CA VAL A 356 16.26 11.27 14.70
C VAL A 356 15.73 12.68 14.55
N GLN A 357 16.48 13.47 13.81
CA GLN A 357 16.09 14.79 13.36
C GLN A 357 15.16 14.67 12.16
N TYR A 358 13.88 14.97 12.35
CA TYR A 358 12.91 15.08 11.28
C TYR A 358 12.85 16.53 10.77
N LYS A 359 13.18 16.73 9.50
CA LYS A 359 13.13 18.05 8.86
C LYS A 359 11.71 18.34 8.39
N LEU A 360 11.15 19.49 8.78
CA LEU A 360 9.82 19.88 8.33
C LEU A 360 9.79 20.13 6.81
N PRO A 361 8.68 19.84 6.11
CA PRO A 361 8.52 20.18 4.70
C PRO A 361 8.78 21.67 4.44
N SER A 362 9.48 21.98 3.35
CA SER A 362 9.88 23.37 3.03
C SER A 362 8.74 24.26 2.53
N ASN A 363 7.56 23.69 2.31
CA ASN A 363 6.36 24.37 1.81
C ASN A 363 5.32 24.64 2.91
N LEU A 364 5.66 24.42 4.19
CA LEU A 364 4.77 24.78 5.29
C LEU A 364 4.65 26.30 5.36
N GLY A 365 3.42 26.82 5.22
CA GLY A 365 3.13 28.22 5.51
C GLY A 365 3.03 28.48 7.02
N GLN A 366 2.99 29.75 7.42
CA GLN A 366 2.72 30.12 8.80
C GLN A 366 1.41 29.50 9.30
N GLY A 367 1.41 28.89 10.49
CA GLY A 367 0.21 28.23 11.03
C GLY A 367 0.44 27.34 12.23
N VAL A 368 -0.65 26.86 12.83
CA VAL A 368 -0.62 25.83 13.88
C VAL A 368 -0.69 24.47 13.20
N TYR A 369 0.26 23.60 13.52
CA TYR A 369 0.33 22.23 13.01
C TYR A 369 0.18 21.24 14.15
N ALA A 370 -0.71 20.25 13.98
CA ALA A 370 -0.73 19.06 14.80
C ALA A 370 0.16 17.99 14.18
N PHE A 371 1.01 17.40 15.01
CA PHE A 371 1.86 16.29 14.65
C PHE A 371 1.31 15.02 15.31
N PHE A 372 1.09 14.01 14.47
CA PHE A 372 0.73 12.66 14.90
C PHE A 372 1.90 11.74 14.60
N ILE A 373 2.40 11.06 15.63
CA ILE A 373 3.50 10.12 15.49
C ILE A 373 2.99 8.73 15.88
N SER A 374 3.04 7.78 14.95
CA SER A 374 2.80 6.35 15.21
C SER A 374 4.04 5.54 14.89
N THR A 375 4.10 4.36 15.48
CA THR A 375 4.90 3.23 14.97
C THR A 375 3.98 2.31 14.17
N VAL A 376 4.47 1.59 13.15
CA VAL A 376 3.63 0.82 12.22
C VAL A 376 2.70 -0.21 12.87
N ASP A 377 3.02 -0.68 14.09
CA ASP A 377 2.21 -1.64 14.84
C ASP A 377 1.32 -1.03 15.95
N LYS A 378 1.16 0.30 15.99
CA LYS A 378 0.33 0.98 16.99
C LYS A 378 -0.50 2.09 16.35
N ASP A 379 -1.72 2.27 16.86
CA ASP A 379 -2.49 3.48 16.57
C ASP A 379 -1.62 4.73 16.85
N PRO A 380 -1.74 5.81 16.04
CA PRO A 380 -1.03 7.06 16.28
C PRO A 380 -1.23 7.49 17.73
N ALA A 381 -0.15 7.96 18.37
CA ALA A 381 -0.19 8.35 19.77
C ALA A 381 -1.47 9.15 20.06
N GLU A 382 -2.25 8.73 21.06
CA GLU A 382 -3.62 9.22 21.33
C GLU A 382 -3.70 10.74 21.57
N THR A 383 -2.56 11.42 21.68
CA THR A 383 -2.43 12.86 21.86
C THR A 383 -1.48 13.45 20.82
N PRO A 384 -1.95 14.29 19.88
CA PRO A 384 -1.04 15.06 19.04
C PRO A 384 -0.28 16.08 19.88
N PHE A 385 0.95 16.40 19.48
CA PHE A 385 1.59 17.63 19.95
C PHE A 385 1.43 18.72 18.89
N PHE A 386 1.28 19.96 19.36
CA PHE A 386 1.05 21.12 18.51
C PHE A 386 2.32 21.96 18.44
N ALA A 387 2.69 22.37 17.24
CA ALA A 387 3.75 23.36 17.03
C ALA A 387 3.22 24.52 16.18
N TYR A 388 3.59 25.74 16.54
CA TYR A 388 3.29 26.94 15.75
C TYR A 388 4.53 27.28 14.92
N VAL A 389 4.37 27.34 13.60
CA VAL A 389 5.45 27.66 12.66
C VAL A 389 5.33 29.14 12.29
N THR A 390 6.41 29.92 12.48
CA THR A 390 6.49 31.36 12.17
C THR A 390 7.34 31.64 10.93
N ASP A 391 7.17 32.82 10.33
CA ASP A 391 7.94 33.26 9.14
C ASP A 391 9.47 33.34 9.40
N ASP A 392 9.90 33.65 10.62
CA ASP A 392 11.33 33.67 10.99
C ASP A 392 11.96 32.26 11.00
N GLN A 393 11.15 31.23 11.30
CA GLN A 393 11.57 29.83 11.21
C GLN A 393 11.53 29.29 9.77
N ILE A 394 10.80 29.96 8.88
CA ILE A 394 10.70 29.64 7.46
C ILE A 394 11.81 30.33 6.64
N SER A 395 12.28 31.50 7.08
CA SER A 395 13.25 32.35 6.36
C SER A 395 14.71 32.19 6.78
N GLY A 396 15.02 31.39 7.81
CA GLY A 396 16.39 31.04 8.17
C GLY A 396 17.19 32.09 8.95
N ASN A 397 16.54 33.13 9.46
CA ASN A 397 17.21 34.18 10.22
C ASN A 397 16.98 33.97 11.72
N SER A 398 17.65 32.99 12.34
CA SER A 398 17.61 32.84 13.80
C SER A 398 18.86 33.44 14.44
N SER A 399 18.80 34.70 14.83
CA SER A 399 19.53 35.13 16.02
C SER A 399 18.82 34.57 17.26
N THR A 400 19.54 33.70 17.96
CA THR A 400 19.33 33.33 19.39
C THR A 400 17.92 32.94 19.81
N ASN A 401 17.55 31.66 19.64
CA ASN A 401 16.75 30.94 20.64
C ASN A 401 16.94 29.41 20.47
N PRO A 402 17.13 28.64 21.55
CA PRO A 402 17.35 27.20 21.45
C PRO A 402 16.07 26.46 21.01
N ALA A 403 16.25 25.37 20.25
CA ALA A 403 15.18 24.48 19.86
C ALA A 403 14.50 23.83 21.09
N PRO A 404 13.18 23.63 21.08
CA PRO A 404 12.49 22.95 22.19
C PRO A 404 12.94 21.49 22.28
N SER A 405 13.50 21.10 23.43
CA SER A 405 13.86 19.72 23.77
C SER A 405 12.80 19.09 24.67
N ALA A 406 12.30 17.90 24.34
CA ALA A 406 11.47 17.10 25.24
C ALA A 406 12.37 16.22 26.14
N PRO A 407 12.11 16.12 27.47
CA PRO A 407 12.91 15.28 28.34
C PRO A 407 12.57 13.80 28.18
N ALA A 408 13.59 12.94 28.23
CA ALA A 408 13.44 11.47 28.20
C ALA A 408 12.97 10.94 29.57
N SER A 409 11.87 10.18 29.58
CA SER A 409 11.43 9.42 30.75
C SER A 409 11.93 7.97 30.66
N SER A 410 12.70 7.56 31.66
CA SER A 410 13.14 6.18 31.85
C SER A 410 12.03 5.37 32.53
N LYS A 411 11.14 4.75 31.76
CA LYS A 411 10.37 3.54 32.15
C LYS A 411 9.67 2.98 30.92
N GLY A 412 9.85 1.67 30.69
CA GLY A 412 9.25 0.95 29.57
C GLY A 412 7.73 1.03 29.60
N GLY A 413 7.15 1.49 28.48
CA GLY A 413 5.72 1.76 28.31
C GLY A 413 5.45 3.26 28.18
N LEU A 414 4.70 3.67 27.15
CA LEU A 414 4.18 5.04 27.04
C LEU A 414 3.29 5.31 28.26
N SER A 415 3.85 5.94 29.30
CA SER A 415 3.07 6.40 30.45
C SER A 415 2.55 7.80 30.22
N GLN A 416 1.40 8.07 30.84
CA GLN A 416 0.70 9.35 30.83
C GLN A 416 1.62 10.57 30.95
N ALA A 417 1.24 11.62 30.23
CA ALA A 417 1.88 12.91 30.20
C ALA A 417 1.92 13.56 31.59
N ASP A 418 3.02 13.38 32.31
CA ASP A 418 3.31 14.16 33.50
C ASP A 418 3.92 15.53 33.10
N LYS A 419 3.06 16.55 33.23
CA LYS A 419 3.29 17.97 33.52
C LYS A 419 4.56 18.62 32.93
N VAL A 420 4.31 19.42 31.90
CA VAL A 420 5.22 20.41 31.30
C VAL A 420 5.77 21.37 32.36
N GLY A 421 7.08 21.30 32.61
CA GLY A 421 7.87 22.38 33.20
C GLY A 421 8.20 23.41 32.11
N ILE A 422 7.63 24.61 32.24
CA ILE A 422 7.70 25.70 31.27
C ILE A 422 9.04 26.44 31.46
N GLY A 423 9.94 26.34 30.47
CA GLY A 423 11.07 27.25 30.31
C GLY A 423 10.59 28.60 29.76
N LEU A 424 10.87 29.66 30.49
CA LEU A 424 10.43 31.04 30.24
C LEU A 424 10.79 31.55 28.83
N GLY A 425 9.78 32.05 28.10
CA GLY A 425 9.95 32.72 26.81
C GLY A 425 8.71 32.74 25.91
N VAL A 426 7.64 32.02 26.26
CA VAL A 426 6.41 31.96 25.44
C VAL A 426 5.43 33.04 25.91
N PRO A 427 5.00 33.97 25.03
CA PRO A 427 3.98 34.97 25.37
C PRO A 427 2.70 34.28 25.83
N PHE A 428 2.09 34.79 26.91
CA PHE A 428 0.88 34.24 27.55
C PHE A 428 -0.28 33.94 26.58
N GLY A 429 -0.35 34.65 25.44
CA GLY A 429 -1.31 34.41 24.37
C GLY A 429 -1.18 33.01 23.73
N ILE A 430 0.02 32.48 23.54
CA ILE A 430 0.24 31.17 22.91
C ILE A 430 -0.20 30.02 23.83
N LEU A 431 -0.06 30.18 25.14
CA LEU A 431 -0.58 29.22 26.12
C LEU A 431 -2.11 29.19 26.09
N LEU A 432 -2.75 30.37 26.09
CA LEU A 432 -4.22 30.48 26.00
C LEU A 432 -4.76 29.85 24.71
N LEU A 433 -4.05 30.03 23.58
CA LEU A 433 -4.40 29.46 22.28
C LEU A 433 -4.22 27.94 22.21
N GLY A 434 -3.19 27.40 22.87
CA GLY A 434 -3.01 25.96 23.05
C GLY A 434 -4.15 25.32 23.84
N PHE A 435 -4.60 25.98 24.91
CA PHE A 435 -5.76 25.54 25.67
C PHE A 435 -7.06 25.61 24.87
N ILE A 436 -7.25 26.63 24.01
CA ILE A 436 -8.41 26.73 23.12
C ILE A 436 -8.40 25.61 22.07
N GLY A 437 -7.25 25.32 21.46
CA GLY A 437 -7.11 24.20 20.51
C GLY A 437 -7.41 22.85 21.14
N LEU A 438 -6.90 22.62 22.36
CA LEU A 438 -7.17 21.41 23.14
C LEU A 438 -8.66 21.30 23.51
N ALA A 439 -9.29 22.41 23.91
CA ALA A 439 -10.71 22.47 24.25
C ALA A 439 -11.61 22.22 23.03
N VAL A 440 -11.29 22.77 21.87
CA VAL A 440 -12.01 22.52 20.60
C VAL A 440 -11.86 21.06 20.18
N TRP A 441 -10.67 20.47 20.34
CA TRP A 441 -10.44 19.06 20.04
C TRP A 441 -11.23 18.14 20.98
N PHE A 442 -11.21 18.39 22.29
CA PHE A 442 -12.02 17.63 23.25
C PHE A 442 -13.52 17.82 23.03
N ALA A 443 -13.98 19.03 22.70
CA ALA A 443 -15.37 19.31 22.39
C ALA A 443 -15.84 18.55 21.13
N ARG A 444 -14.99 18.42 20.11
CA ARG A 444 -15.25 17.61 18.92
C ARG A 444 -15.28 16.12 19.22
N LYS A 445 -14.28 15.61 19.96
CA LYS A 445 -14.23 14.21 20.41
C LYS A 445 -15.46 13.83 21.25
N TRP A 446 -15.91 14.71 22.15
CA TRP A 446 -17.07 14.46 23.02
C TRP A 446 -18.41 14.53 22.27
N LYS A 447 -18.49 15.32 21.20
CA LYS A 447 -19.64 15.31 20.26
C LYS A 447 -19.66 14.10 19.31
N GLY A 448 -18.69 13.18 19.42
CA GLY A 448 -18.54 12.07 18.47
C GLY A 448 -17.99 12.51 17.10
N GLU A 449 -17.57 13.77 16.98
CA GLU A 449 -16.85 14.33 15.84
C GLU A 449 -15.34 14.07 16.01
N GLY A 450 -14.97 12.81 16.30
CA GLY A 450 -13.62 12.34 16.01
C GLY A 450 -13.31 12.48 14.51
N PRO A 451 -12.12 12.11 14.02
CA PRO A 451 -11.86 12.03 12.59
C PRO A 451 -12.81 10.98 11.99
N ASN A 452 -14.03 11.39 11.67
CA ASN A 452 -15.07 10.53 11.18
C ASN A 452 -14.79 10.30 9.70
N GLU A 453 -14.53 9.04 9.39
CA GLU A 453 -15.16 8.31 8.30
C GLU A 453 -16.41 9.04 7.79
N ARG A 454 -16.27 9.88 6.77
CA ARG A 454 -17.43 10.29 5.99
C ARG A 454 -17.87 9.10 5.16
N LYS A 455 -18.81 8.33 5.71
CA LYS A 455 -19.82 7.65 4.91
C LYS A 455 -20.50 8.70 4.04
N HIS A 456 -20.19 8.72 2.75
CA HIS A 456 -20.97 9.49 1.79
C HIS A 456 -22.28 8.74 1.54
N ASP A 457 -23.32 9.14 2.27
CA ASP A 457 -24.69 8.95 1.84
C ASP A 457 -24.99 10.02 0.79
N LEU A 458 -25.05 9.62 -0.48
CA LEU A 458 -25.48 10.49 -1.58
C LEU A 458 -27.01 10.53 -1.59
N ARG A 459 -27.59 11.47 -0.84
CA ARG A 459 -28.92 12.01 -1.15
C ARG A 459 -28.79 13.45 -1.63
N GLN A 460 -29.22 13.60 -2.87
CA GLN A 460 -29.52 14.81 -3.65
C GLN A 460 -29.71 16.10 -2.84
N GLU A 461 -28.92 17.12 -3.16
CA GLU A 461 -29.43 18.49 -3.20
C GLU A 461 -29.12 19.11 -4.58
N THR A 462 -30.21 19.22 -5.34
CA THR A 462 -30.34 19.86 -6.63
C THR A 462 -30.28 21.38 -6.45
N ILE A 463 -29.27 22.04 -6.99
CA ILE A 463 -29.37 23.48 -7.29
C ILE A 463 -30.08 23.59 -8.64
N MET A 464 -31.39 23.81 -8.58
CA MET A 464 -32.22 24.18 -9.73
C MET A 464 -31.86 25.60 -10.17
N SER A 465 -31.28 25.72 -11.36
CA SER A 465 -31.40 26.92 -12.18
C SER A 465 -32.87 27.09 -12.59
N ARG A 466 -33.49 28.24 -12.27
CA ARG A 466 -34.83 28.63 -12.73
C ARG A 466 -34.91 28.64 -14.26
N PRO A 467 -35.89 27.96 -14.88
CA PRO A 467 -36.38 28.30 -16.20
C PRO A 467 -37.63 29.18 -16.12
N ASP A 468 -37.89 29.84 -17.25
CA ASP A 468 -38.85 30.91 -17.46
C ASP A 468 -40.32 30.48 -17.33
N VAL A 469 -41.16 31.38 -16.84
CA VAL A 469 -42.58 31.16 -16.54
C VAL A 469 -43.40 31.31 -17.83
N ALA A 470 -43.30 30.35 -18.74
CA ALA A 470 -44.17 30.28 -19.93
C ALA A 470 -44.42 28.84 -20.46
N GLU A 471 -43.69 27.82 -20.01
CA GLU A 471 -43.81 26.45 -20.55
C GLU A 471 -44.66 25.47 -19.72
N LEU A 472 -45.20 25.89 -18.58
CA LEU A 472 -45.99 25.03 -17.67
C LEU A 472 -47.46 24.85 -18.07
N ALA A 473 -47.93 25.45 -19.16
CA ALA A 473 -49.31 25.26 -19.65
C ALA A 473 -49.46 24.16 -20.71
N GLY A 474 -48.37 23.49 -21.13
CA GLY A 474 -48.39 22.50 -22.21
C GLY A 474 -48.33 21.02 -21.79
N ALA A 475 -47.91 20.73 -20.55
CA ALA A 475 -47.55 19.36 -20.15
C ALA A 475 -48.65 18.59 -19.39
N GLU A 476 -49.66 19.26 -18.84
CA GLU A 476 -50.80 18.61 -18.14
C GLU A 476 -51.79 17.89 -19.08
N ARG A 477 -51.59 17.94 -20.41
CA ARG A 477 -52.45 17.23 -21.39
C ARG A 477 -51.91 15.90 -21.90
N ARG A 478 -50.74 15.42 -21.45
CA ARG A 478 -50.16 14.15 -21.95
C ARG A 478 -50.05 13.03 -20.91
N ALA A 479 -50.49 13.25 -19.67
CA ALA A 479 -50.46 12.23 -18.62
C ALA A 479 -51.76 11.40 -18.51
N THR A 480 -52.80 11.71 -19.29
CA THR A 480 -54.11 11.02 -19.21
C THR A 480 -54.33 9.95 -20.28
N GLU A 481 -53.33 9.59 -21.09
CA GLU A 481 -53.51 8.68 -22.25
C GLU A 481 -52.69 7.37 -22.24
N LEU A 482 -52.03 7.01 -21.13
CA LEU A 482 -51.24 5.77 -21.06
C LEU A 482 -51.64 4.81 -19.92
N GLU A 483 -52.85 4.97 -19.35
CA GLU A 483 -53.52 3.95 -18.53
C GLU A 483 -54.46 3.04 -19.33
N ALA A 484 -54.39 3.07 -20.66
CA ALA A 484 -55.07 2.11 -21.52
C ALA A 484 -54.05 1.44 -22.44
N ILE A 485 -53.58 0.25 -22.04
CA ILE A 485 -53.28 -0.95 -22.83
C ILE A 485 -52.35 -1.84 -21.97
N THR A 486 -53.02 -2.79 -21.28
CA THR A 486 -52.59 -4.11 -20.77
C THR A 486 -51.14 -4.38 -20.42
#